data_AF-A0A2K9EXF5-F1
#
_entry.id   AF-A0A2K9EXF5-F1
#
_cell.length_a   1.000
_cell.length_b   1.000
_cell.length_c   1.000
_cell.angle_alpha   90.00
_cell.angle_beta   90.00
_cell.angle_gamma   90.00
#
_symmetry.space_group_name_H-M   'P 1'
#
loop_
_entity.id
_entity.type
_entity.pdbx_description
1 polymer ?
#
loop_
_entity_poly.entity_id
_entity_poly.type
_entity_poly.pdbx_seq_one_letter_code
_entity_poly.pdbx_strand_id
1 'polypeptide(L)'
;MRFLSEATRRSILNDPTEGPSSALDALQDLLFDGPGDCHVLVDASHHPQLADMITTTAARASCLYNGEAAAKWGHVAPWLLTVTPDEQILRRLLRRGKAEWMLWDRAPAVFLRSASDHQQLVQHFRRFVKRRNEAGDWLFFRFQDPMVLSRYLTEIADWPQRLNDIFLPRNGQPITRIVTPDPAANSVTIFEPRLDAKELHDPPSPAAPGTLTAREQAIFAGSARAKARRQIADWLLRLDEPRFGRMGPEARLALTDHALSEARRFNMRFAEEVCWLLYAMSYFGSWCFHSARYGDLIAAASADGQRGLKLSKAIRRQAKLQFGDAGEWQDGIRQTRARVLDLYKARGWNGLDRHAATAVILPDGRANPEAASIEKMLDQQDDSCIAANLRTEPALAAARILANDLGLNFISDPLRPEFAGIIARAGSTEQGLRQIFEHALFGEQREAAKGNDDDYWQIPRNAAAAEMTSS
;
A
#
# COMPACT_ATOMS: atom_id res chain seq x y z
N MET A 1 16.51 -34.76 16.75
CA MET A 1 16.61 -33.69 15.74
C MET A 1 15.82 -32.50 16.23
N ARG A 2 16.48 -31.59 16.95
CA ARG A 2 15.94 -30.25 17.20
C ARG A 2 16.24 -29.42 15.96
N PHE A 3 15.22 -28.88 15.33
CA PHE A 3 15.38 -27.91 14.26
C PHE A 3 15.33 -26.52 14.89
N LEU A 4 16.45 -25.80 14.85
CA LEU A 4 16.47 -24.35 14.99
C LEU A 4 16.70 -23.81 13.58
N SER A 5 15.76 -23.04 13.04
CA SER A 5 16.00 -22.38 11.75
C SER A 5 16.84 -21.13 12.00
N GLU A 6 18.04 -21.09 11.46
CA GLU A 6 18.81 -19.84 11.39
C GLU A 6 18.37 -19.11 10.12
N ALA A 7 17.71 -17.96 10.31
CA ALA A 7 17.28 -17.11 9.20
C ALA A 7 18.41 -16.12 8.89
N THR A 8 19.13 -16.35 7.80
CA THR A 8 20.14 -15.41 7.31
C THR A 8 19.59 -14.64 6.14
N ARG A 9 19.47 -13.32 6.29
CA ARG A 9 19.13 -12.43 5.17
C ARG A 9 20.39 -12.16 4.36
N ARG A 10 20.38 -12.52 3.08
CA ARG A 10 21.46 -12.17 2.15
C ARG A 10 20.94 -11.19 1.11
N SER A 11 21.63 -10.07 0.96
CA SER A 11 21.41 -9.24 -0.21
C SER A 11 22.19 -9.85 -1.38
N ILE A 12 21.47 -10.34 -2.38
CA ILE A 12 22.09 -11.03 -3.54
C ILE A 12 22.10 -10.12 -4.77
N LEU A 13 21.32 -9.04 -4.77
CA LEU A 13 21.16 -8.17 -5.94
C LEU A 13 21.77 -6.77 -5.75
N ASN A 14 22.62 -6.56 -4.72
CA ASN A 14 23.13 -5.25 -4.35
C ASN A 14 24.58 -5.01 -4.82
N ASP A 15 24.72 -4.52 -6.06
CA ASP A 15 25.65 -3.43 -6.37
C ASP A 15 25.16 -2.71 -7.64
N PRO A 16 24.83 -1.40 -7.62
CA PRO A 16 24.52 -0.63 -8.84
C PRO A 16 25.68 -0.56 -9.85
N THR A 17 26.90 -0.99 -9.46
CA THR A 17 28.06 -1.11 -10.35
C THR A 17 28.25 -2.51 -10.95
N GLU A 18 27.54 -3.53 -10.46
CA GLU A 18 27.55 -4.87 -11.04
C GLU A 18 26.37 -5.08 -12.00
N GLY A 19 26.64 -5.64 -13.17
CA GLY A 19 25.61 -5.90 -14.17
C GLY A 19 24.59 -6.95 -13.68
N PRO A 20 23.36 -6.96 -14.22
CA PRO A 20 22.26 -7.86 -13.80
C PRO A 20 22.53 -9.37 -13.94
N SER A 21 23.70 -9.77 -14.49
CA SER A 21 24.13 -11.17 -14.59
C SER A 21 24.73 -11.71 -13.28
N SER A 22 25.57 -10.93 -12.56
CA SER A 22 26.33 -11.45 -11.40
C SER A 22 25.42 -11.90 -10.25
N ALA A 23 24.36 -11.14 -9.99
CA ALA A 23 23.39 -11.46 -8.96
C ALA A 23 22.52 -12.68 -9.30
N LEU A 24 22.25 -12.91 -10.58
CA LEU A 24 21.55 -14.10 -11.05
C LEU A 24 22.44 -15.33 -10.90
N ASP A 25 23.73 -15.19 -11.21
CA ASP A 25 24.73 -16.24 -11.06
C ASP A 25 24.92 -16.61 -9.58
N ALA A 26 25.02 -15.62 -8.69
CA ALA A 26 25.11 -15.86 -7.24
C ALA A 26 23.85 -16.55 -6.67
N LEU A 27 22.67 -16.24 -7.19
CA LEU A 27 21.45 -16.94 -6.81
C LEU A 27 21.41 -18.36 -7.37
N GLN A 28 21.86 -18.59 -8.61
CA GLN A 28 21.99 -19.95 -9.15
C GLN A 28 22.96 -20.78 -8.32
N ASP A 29 24.13 -20.25 -7.98
CA ASP A 29 25.08 -20.95 -7.10
C ASP A 29 24.43 -21.34 -5.78
N LEU A 30 23.67 -20.42 -5.15
CA LEU A 30 22.91 -20.72 -3.94
C LEU A 30 21.80 -21.77 -4.13
N LEU A 31 21.21 -21.85 -5.32
CA LEU A 31 20.13 -22.80 -5.62
C LEU A 31 20.65 -24.18 -6.03
N PHE A 32 21.93 -24.33 -6.38
CA PHE A 32 22.49 -25.58 -6.91
C PHE A 32 23.79 -26.05 -6.24
N ASP A 33 24.28 -25.38 -5.19
CA ASP A 33 25.42 -25.82 -4.38
C ASP A 33 25.15 -27.10 -3.56
N GLY A 34 26.16 -27.94 -3.34
CA GLY A 34 26.03 -29.07 -2.41
C GLY A 34 24.98 -30.14 -2.79
N PRO A 35 24.67 -31.07 -1.87
CA PRO A 35 23.84 -32.24 -2.17
C PRO A 35 22.34 -31.96 -2.21
N GLY A 36 21.63 -32.69 -3.07
CA GLY A 36 20.17 -32.66 -3.21
C GLY A 36 19.68 -31.80 -4.38
N ASP A 37 18.47 -32.07 -4.83
CA ASP A 37 17.86 -31.40 -5.98
C ASP A 37 17.33 -30.01 -5.60
N CYS A 38 17.19 -29.15 -6.62
CA CYS A 38 16.48 -27.88 -6.49
C CYS A 38 15.01 -28.07 -6.81
N HIS A 39 14.17 -27.62 -5.89
CA HIS A 39 12.72 -27.63 -6.04
C HIS A 39 12.17 -26.21 -5.93
N VAL A 40 11.03 -25.98 -6.57
CA VAL A 40 10.38 -24.67 -6.56
C VAL A 40 8.90 -24.84 -6.26
N LEU A 41 8.44 -24.16 -5.21
CA LEU A 41 7.02 -23.96 -4.95
C LEU A 41 6.57 -22.70 -5.67
N VAL A 42 5.62 -22.83 -6.59
CA VAL A 42 5.14 -21.71 -7.43
C VAL A 42 3.67 -21.45 -7.18
N ASP A 43 3.33 -20.18 -6.98
CA ASP A 43 1.96 -19.69 -6.88
C ASP A 43 1.44 -19.30 -8.26
N ALA A 44 0.67 -20.19 -8.91
CA ALA A 44 0.13 -19.92 -10.24
C ALA A 44 -0.84 -18.72 -10.26
N SER A 45 -1.39 -18.30 -9.11
CA SER A 45 -2.30 -17.14 -9.04
C SER A 45 -1.62 -15.80 -9.31
N HIS A 46 -0.29 -15.74 -9.35
CA HIS A 46 0.46 -14.51 -9.60
C HIS A 46 0.47 -14.07 -11.08
N HIS A 47 0.11 -14.95 -12.02
CA HIS A 47 -0.02 -14.59 -13.42
C HIS A 47 -0.98 -15.53 -14.17
N PRO A 48 -1.93 -15.03 -14.98
CA PRO A 48 -2.99 -15.86 -15.58
C PRO A 48 -2.49 -17.06 -16.40
N GLN A 49 -1.35 -16.92 -17.08
CA GLN A 49 -0.78 -18.00 -17.92
C GLN A 49 0.31 -18.79 -17.19
N LEU A 50 0.55 -18.57 -15.89
CA LEU A 50 1.68 -19.17 -15.20
C LEU A 50 1.59 -20.69 -15.13
N ALA A 51 0.39 -21.24 -14.92
CA ALA A 51 0.20 -22.70 -14.95
C ALA A 51 0.52 -23.29 -16.33
N ASP A 52 0.14 -22.62 -17.42
CA ASP A 52 0.47 -23.03 -18.78
C ASP A 52 1.98 -22.92 -19.04
N MET A 53 2.62 -21.85 -18.55
CA MET A 53 4.08 -21.72 -18.61
C MET A 53 4.78 -22.86 -17.85
N ILE A 54 4.34 -23.20 -16.64
CA ILE A 54 4.89 -24.30 -15.85
C ILE A 54 4.78 -25.61 -16.63
N THR A 55 3.59 -25.95 -17.10
CA THR A 55 3.33 -27.23 -17.78
C THR A 55 4.06 -27.36 -19.13
N THR A 56 4.36 -26.25 -19.80
CA THR A 56 5.08 -26.25 -21.09
C THR A 56 6.59 -26.15 -20.96
N THR A 57 7.12 -25.65 -19.84
CA THR A 57 8.56 -25.32 -19.73
C THR A 57 9.29 -26.02 -18.58
N ALA A 58 8.59 -26.59 -17.61
CA ALA A 58 9.20 -27.36 -16.53
C ALA A 58 9.27 -28.84 -16.91
N ALA A 59 10.43 -29.48 -16.71
CA ALA A 59 10.58 -30.90 -17.01
C ALA A 59 9.77 -31.78 -16.04
N ARG A 60 9.64 -31.33 -14.78
CA ARG A 60 8.91 -32.07 -13.74
C ARG A 60 8.12 -31.12 -12.85
N ALA A 61 6.80 -31.11 -13.04
CA ALA A 61 5.88 -30.26 -12.28
C ALA A 61 4.64 -31.02 -11.83
N SER A 62 4.15 -30.71 -10.63
CA SER A 62 2.90 -31.26 -10.08
C SER A 62 2.07 -30.18 -9.41
N CYS A 63 0.78 -30.11 -9.74
CA CYS A 63 -0.19 -29.32 -9.01
C CYS A 63 -0.39 -29.92 -7.61
N LEU A 64 -0.40 -29.08 -6.57
CA LEU A 64 -0.64 -29.52 -5.19
C LEU A 64 -2.13 -29.63 -4.87
N TYR A 65 -3.02 -29.24 -5.77
CA TYR A 65 -4.44 -29.65 -5.70
C TYR A 65 -4.61 -31.03 -6.35
N ASN A 66 -5.68 -31.73 -5.99
CA ASN A 66 -6.01 -33.08 -6.46
C ASN A 66 -7.43 -33.16 -7.04
N GLY A 67 -7.66 -34.13 -7.92
CA GLY A 67 -8.98 -34.46 -8.45
C GLY A 67 -9.67 -33.26 -9.10
N GLU A 68 -10.96 -33.08 -8.80
CA GLU A 68 -11.76 -31.97 -9.32
C GLU A 68 -11.19 -30.59 -8.98
N ALA A 69 -10.55 -30.44 -7.81
CA ALA A 69 -9.94 -29.17 -7.42
C ALA A 69 -8.75 -28.82 -8.32
N ALA A 70 -7.97 -29.82 -8.75
CA ALA A 70 -6.88 -29.60 -9.70
C ALA A 70 -7.43 -29.21 -11.08
N ALA A 71 -8.46 -29.89 -11.56
CA ALA A 71 -9.09 -29.59 -12.85
C ALA A 71 -9.71 -28.19 -12.89
N LYS A 72 -10.40 -27.79 -11.80
CA LYS A 72 -11.10 -26.51 -11.72
C LYS A 72 -10.19 -25.33 -11.39
N TRP A 73 -9.23 -25.53 -10.49
CA TRP A 73 -8.44 -24.44 -9.90
C TRP A 73 -6.93 -24.55 -10.15
N GLY A 74 -6.48 -25.49 -10.98
CA GLY A 74 -5.05 -25.69 -11.28
C GLY A 74 -4.34 -24.43 -11.79
N HIS A 75 -5.05 -23.56 -12.51
CA HIS A 75 -4.55 -22.28 -13.03
C HIS A 75 -4.23 -21.25 -11.93
N VAL A 76 -4.73 -21.43 -10.71
CA VAL A 76 -4.45 -20.58 -9.52
C VAL A 76 -3.92 -21.38 -8.34
N ALA A 77 -3.61 -22.66 -8.54
CA ALA A 77 -3.15 -23.57 -7.50
C ALA A 77 -1.66 -23.37 -7.18
N PRO A 78 -1.19 -23.83 -6.01
CA PRO A 78 0.23 -24.01 -5.78
C PRO A 78 0.77 -25.22 -6.58
N TRP A 79 1.95 -25.06 -7.17
CA TRP A 79 2.66 -26.09 -7.92
C TRP A 79 4.01 -26.38 -7.27
N LEU A 80 4.47 -27.63 -7.36
CA LEU A 80 5.85 -28.01 -7.06
C LEU A 80 6.56 -28.38 -8.35
N LEU A 81 7.74 -27.83 -8.56
CA LEU A 81 8.64 -28.14 -9.65
C LEU A 81 9.93 -28.77 -9.09
N THR A 82 10.55 -29.65 -9.86
CA THR A 82 11.99 -29.98 -9.71
C THR A 82 12.69 -29.40 -10.93
N VAL A 83 13.72 -28.59 -10.72
CA VAL A 83 14.35 -27.79 -11.78
C VAL A 83 15.84 -28.05 -11.86
N THR A 84 16.39 -27.93 -13.07
CA THR A 84 17.84 -27.83 -13.32
C THR A 84 18.23 -26.38 -13.68
N PRO A 85 19.52 -26.01 -13.64
CA PRO A 85 19.97 -24.64 -13.96
C PRO A 85 19.55 -24.13 -15.34
N ASP A 86 19.41 -25.04 -16.32
CA ASP A 86 19.10 -24.70 -17.71
C ASP A 86 17.62 -24.60 -18.03
N GLU A 87 16.73 -24.95 -17.10
CA GLU A 87 15.30 -24.95 -17.37
C GLU A 87 14.76 -23.54 -17.63
N GLN A 88 13.95 -23.42 -18.69
CA GLN A 88 13.42 -22.14 -19.12
C GLN A 88 12.51 -21.49 -18.05
N ILE A 89 11.75 -22.29 -17.30
CA ILE A 89 10.90 -21.78 -16.21
C ILE A 89 11.74 -21.08 -15.13
N LEU A 90 12.89 -21.64 -14.77
CA LEU A 90 13.78 -21.07 -13.78
C LEU A 90 14.32 -19.71 -14.26
N ARG A 91 14.77 -19.64 -15.50
CA ARG A 91 15.24 -18.38 -16.11
C ARG A 91 14.15 -17.30 -16.13
N ARG A 92 12.87 -17.67 -16.26
CA ARG A 92 11.73 -16.73 -16.15
C ARG A 92 11.50 -16.27 -14.72
N LEU A 93 11.50 -17.20 -13.77
CA LEU A 93 11.34 -16.94 -12.33
C LEU A 93 12.41 -16.00 -11.77
N LEU A 94 13.64 -16.10 -12.28
CA LEU A 94 14.77 -15.31 -11.80
C LEU A 94 15.01 -14.00 -12.56
N ARG A 95 14.18 -13.68 -13.57
CA ARG A 95 14.37 -12.50 -14.41
C ARG A 95 13.46 -11.34 -14.00
N ARG A 96 14.08 -10.19 -13.78
CA ARG A 96 13.42 -8.89 -13.56
C ARG A 96 12.93 -8.25 -14.87
N GLY A 97 11.91 -7.42 -14.75
CA GLY A 97 11.42 -6.55 -15.82
C GLY A 97 9.92 -6.63 -16.04
N LYS A 98 9.44 -5.87 -17.04
CA LYS A 98 8.00 -5.64 -17.26
C LYS A 98 7.34 -6.64 -18.22
N ALA A 99 8.13 -7.46 -18.93
CA ALA A 99 7.57 -8.42 -19.87
C ALA A 99 6.87 -9.57 -19.14
N GLU A 100 5.83 -10.15 -19.74
CA GLU A 100 4.97 -11.14 -19.07
C GLU A 100 5.73 -12.40 -18.58
N TRP A 101 6.82 -12.74 -19.24
CA TRP A 101 7.69 -13.87 -18.89
C TRP A 101 8.81 -13.53 -17.88
N MET A 102 8.91 -12.27 -17.44
CA MET A 102 9.84 -11.82 -16.40
C MET A 102 9.10 -11.83 -15.07
N LEU A 103 9.38 -12.82 -14.23
CA LEU A 103 8.52 -13.15 -13.10
C LEU A 103 9.10 -12.74 -11.74
N TRP A 104 10.36 -12.32 -11.66
CA TRP A 104 11.01 -12.02 -10.38
C TRP A 104 10.25 -11.00 -9.56
N ASP A 105 9.87 -9.88 -10.17
CA ASP A 105 9.22 -8.75 -9.48
C ASP A 105 7.80 -9.10 -8.98
N ARG A 106 7.22 -10.20 -9.46
CA ARG A 106 5.93 -10.73 -8.98
C ARG A 106 6.07 -11.64 -7.75
N ALA A 107 7.30 -12.04 -7.38
CA ALA A 107 7.59 -12.98 -6.30
C ALA A 107 6.72 -14.25 -6.28
N PRO A 108 6.54 -14.98 -7.41
CA PRO A 108 5.60 -16.10 -7.46
C PRO A 108 6.16 -17.39 -6.85
N ALA A 109 7.39 -17.41 -6.36
CA ALA A 109 8.11 -18.65 -6.09
C ALA A 109 8.97 -18.65 -4.83
N VAL A 110 8.93 -19.78 -4.12
CA VAL A 110 9.85 -20.16 -3.05
C VAL A 110 10.74 -21.29 -3.54
N PHE A 111 12.03 -21.24 -3.26
CA PHE A 111 12.99 -22.27 -3.67
C PHE A 111 13.40 -23.13 -2.48
N LEU A 112 13.66 -24.42 -2.72
CA LEU A 112 14.02 -25.39 -1.69
C LEU A 112 15.09 -26.36 -2.18
N ARG A 113 15.89 -26.84 -1.23
CA ARG A 113 16.85 -27.93 -1.42
C ARG A 113 16.46 -29.14 -0.60
N SER A 114 16.48 -30.32 -1.20
CA SER A 114 16.23 -31.58 -0.50
C SER A 114 16.80 -32.76 -1.28
N ALA A 115 17.13 -33.84 -0.58
CA ALA A 115 17.39 -35.15 -1.19
C ALA A 115 16.09 -35.94 -1.47
N SER A 116 14.95 -35.46 -0.96
CA SER A 116 13.63 -36.07 -1.21
C SER A 116 13.27 -36.02 -2.69
N ASP A 117 12.68 -37.10 -3.19
CA ASP A 117 12.17 -37.08 -4.56
C ASP A 117 10.96 -36.14 -4.71
N HIS A 118 10.67 -35.76 -5.94
CA HIS A 118 9.56 -34.86 -6.27
C HIS A 118 8.21 -35.32 -5.71
N GLN A 119 7.87 -36.61 -5.81
CA GLN A 119 6.56 -37.12 -5.38
C GLN A 119 6.44 -37.12 -3.87
N GLN A 120 7.53 -37.40 -3.16
CA GLN A 120 7.60 -37.30 -1.70
C GLN A 120 7.37 -35.86 -1.24
N LEU A 121 7.97 -34.87 -1.91
CA LEU A 121 7.74 -33.46 -1.61
C LEU A 121 6.32 -33.00 -1.98
N VAL A 122 5.74 -33.48 -3.09
CA VAL A 122 4.33 -33.21 -3.43
C VAL A 122 3.41 -33.68 -2.29
N GLN A 123 3.61 -34.91 -1.81
CA GLN A 123 2.84 -35.46 -0.70
C GLN A 123 3.07 -34.67 0.59
N HIS A 124 4.32 -34.27 0.84
CA HIS A 124 4.69 -33.44 1.99
C HIS A 124 3.89 -32.14 2.02
N PHE A 125 3.94 -31.37 0.94
CA PHE A 125 3.33 -30.04 0.86
C PHE A 125 1.81 -30.04 0.73
N ARG A 126 1.21 -31.09 0.13
CA ARG A 126 -0.25 -31.23 0.03
C ARG A 126 -0.96 -31.18 1.38
N ARG A 127 -0.29 -31.61 2.46
CA ARG A 127 -0.83 -31.60 3.83
C ARG A 127 -0.97 -30.19 4.39
N PHE A 128 -0.24 -29.22 3.86
CA PHE A 128 -0.27 -27.83 4.32
C PHE A 128 -1.31 -26.99 3.57
N VAL A 129 -1.66 -27.36 2.34
CA VAL A 129 -2.56 -26.58 1.47
C VAL A 129 -3.82 -26.13 2.19
N LYS A 130 -4.43 -27.03 2.96
CA LYS A 130 -5.64 -26.76 3.73
C LYS A 130 -5.48 -27.34 5.13
N ARG A 131 -5.59 -26.49 6.16
CA ARG A 131 -5.50 -26.90 7.56
C ARG A 131 -6.72 -26.43 8.33
N ARG A 132 -7.10 -27.16 9.38
CA ARG A 132 -8.17 -26.73 10.28
C ARG A 132 -7.60 -25.82 11.35
N ASN A 133 -8.32 -24.77 11.74
CA ASN A 133 -8.00 -24.05 12.98
C ASN A 133 -8.56 -24.79 14.21
N GLU A 134 -8.30 -24.26 15.40
CA GLU A 134 -8.82 -24.78 16.67
C GLU A 134 -10.36 -24.75 16.75
N ALA A 135 -11.02 -23.87 15.98
CA ALA A 135 -12.48 -23.81 15.86
C ALA A 135 -13.06 -24.84 14.87
N GLY A 136 -12.22 -25.56 14.13
CA GLY A 136 -12.61 -26.54 13.10
C GLY A 136 -12.80 -25.97 11.70
N ASP A 137 -12.64 -24.66 11.50
CA ASP A 137 -12.72 -24.01 10.19
C ASP A 137 -11.53 -24.39 9.33
N TRP A 138 -11.79 -24.56 8.04
CA TRP A 138 -10.73 -24.80 7.07
C TRP A 138 -10.11 -23.49 6.57
N LEU A 139 -8.80 -23.37 6.69
CA LEU A 139 -8.01 -22.26 6.20
C LEU A 139 -6.98 -22.74 5.16
N PHE A 140 -6.72 -21.90 4.16
CA PHE A 140 -5.65 -22.14 3.19
C PHE A 140 -4.33 -21.56 3.69
N PHE A 141 -3.27 -22.38 3.73
CA PHE A 141 -1.92 -21.89 4.00
C PHE A 141 -1.22 -21.60 2.67
N ARG A 142 -0.96 -20.32 2.38
CA ARG A 142 -0.23 -19.88 1.19
C ARG A 142 1.28 -19.99 1.37
N PHE A 143 1.79 -21.19 1.69
CA PHE A 143 3.23 -21.41 1.91
C PHE A 143 4.08 -21.23 0.65
N GLN A 144 3.47 -21.23 -0.54
CA GLN A 144 4.14 -20.89 -1.80
C GLN A 144 4.38 -19.38 -2.00
N ASP A 145 3.77 -18.51 -1.17
CA ASP A 145 4.01 -17.07 -1.18
C ASP A 145 5.26 -16.77 -0.35
N PRO A 146 6.34 -16.19 -0.94
CA PRO A 146 7.60 -15.95 -0.24
C PRO A 146 7.48 -15.10 1.01
N MET A 147 6.59 -14.09 0.98
CA MET A 147 6.42 -13.19 2.11
C MET A 147 5.65 -13.86 3.25
N VAL A 148 4.65 -14.68 2.91
CA VAL A 148 3.90 -15.48 3.90
C VAL A 148 4.82 -16.52 4.53
N LEU A 149 5.57 -17.30 3.73
CA LEU A 149 6.43 -18.35 4.26
C LEU A 149 7.63 -17.78 5.03
N SER A 150 8.28 -16.73 4.53
CA SER A 150 9.40 -16.09 5.22
C SER A 150 8.96 -15.62 6.61
N ARG A 151 7.83 -14.91 6.70
CA ARG A 151 7.33 -14.45 7.99
C ARG A 151 6.94 -15.63 8.88
N TYR A 152 6.27 -16.64 8.33
CA TYR A 152 5.90 -17.82 9.10
C TYR A 152 7.11 -18.49 9.73
N LEU A 153 8.15 -18.82 8.95
CA LEU A 153 9.37 -19.47 9.42
C LEU A 153 10.12 -18.63 10.47
N THR A 154 10.20 -17.31 10.28
CA THR A 154 10.79 -16.40 11.28
C THR A 154 10.04 -16.43 12.60
N GLU A 155 8.70 -16.38 12.56
CA GLU A 155 7.85 -16.28 13.74
C GLU A 155 7.66 -17.63 14.47
N ILE A 156 8.12 -18.74 13.90
CA ILE A 156 8.14 -20.06 14.52
C ILE A 156 9.57 -20.58 14.77
N ALA A 157 10.59 -19.73 14.66
CA ALA A 157 11.99 -20.14 14.78
C ALA A 157 12.33 -20.77 16.14
N ASP A 158 11.60 -20.37 17.19
CA ASP A 158 11.62 -20.88 18.56
C ASP A 158 10.70 -22.09 18.79
N TRP A 159 10.10 -22.65 17.73
CA TRP A 159 9.14 -23.75 17.82
C TRP A 159 9.59 -24.98 17.01
N PRO A 160 10.53 -25.80 17.56
CA PRO A 160 11.17 -26.90 16.85
C PRO A 160 10.19 -27.92 16.25
N GLN A 161 9.09 -28.24 16.96
CA GLN A 161 8.10 -29.20 16.46
C GLN A 161 7.41 -28.70 15.18
N ARG A 162 7.14 -27.39 15.07
CA ARG A 162 6.55 -26.81 13.85
C ARG A 162 7.56 -26.65 12.73
N LEU A 163 8.81 -26.36 13.07
CA LEU A 163 9.89 -26.41 12.09
C LEU A 163 10.05 -27.82 11.52
N ASN A 164 9.96 -28.86 12.37
CA ASN A 164 10.00 -30.27 11.92
C ASN A 164 8.87 -30.58 10.94
N ASP A 165 7.64 -30.10 11.21
CA ASP A 165 6.52 -30.31 10.30
C ASP A 165 6.86 -29.82 8.88
N ILE A 166 7.55 -28.68 8.74
CA ILE A 166 7.92 -28.10 7.43
C ILE A 166 9.19 -28.72 6.85
N PHE A 167 10.26 -28.81 7.62
CA PHE A 167 11.58 -29.18 7.11
C PHE A 167 11.82 -30.68 7.06
N LEU A 168 10.99 -31.51 7.70
CA LEU A 168 11.17 -32.96 7.74
C LEU A 168 9.99 -33.69 7.09
N PRO A 169 10.09 -33.98 5.77
CA PRO A 169 9.21 -34.92 5.10
C PRO A 169 9.17 -36.30 5.78
N ARG A 170 8.07 -37.03 5.58
CA ARG A 170 7.82 -38.33 6.23
C ARG A 170 8.83 -39.42 5.87
N ASN A 171 9.56 -39.27 4.77
CA ASN A 171 10.64 -40.16 4.36
C ASN A 171 11.91 -40.01 5.22
N GLY A 172 11.97 -39.00 6.11
CA GLY A 172 13.12 -38.70 6.95
C GLY A 172 14.25 -37.92 6.28
N GLN A 173 14.13 -37.57 4.99
CA GLN A 173 15.11 -36.77 4.26
C GLN A 173 14.75 -35.28 4.37
N PRO A 174 15.56 -34.46 5.05
CA PRO A 174 15.19 -33.09 5.32
C PRO A 174 15.18 -32.22 4.06
N ILE A 175 14.37 -31.17 4.12
CA ILE A 175 14.60 -29.96 3.34
C ILE A 175 15.77 -29.26 4.02
N THR A 176 16.88 -29.11 3.32
CA THR A 176 18.13 -28.55 3.88
C THR A 176 18.18 -27.04 3.76
N ARG A 177 17.41 -26.46 2.83
CA ARG A 177 17.33 -25.01 2.65
C ARG A 177 15.98 -24.60 2.09
N ILE A 178 15.47 -23.47 2.56
CA ILE A 178 14.38 -22.73 1.94
C ILE A 178 14.87 -21.32 1.64
N VAL A 179 14.67 -20.84 0.41
CA VAL A 179 15.03 -19.50 -0.03
C VAL A 179 13.78 -18.75 -0.44
N THR A 180 13.49 -17.63 0.23
CA THR A 180 12.34 -16.77 -0.05
C THR A 180 12.80 -15.43 -0.61
N PRO A 181 12.47 -15.09 -1.87
CA PRO A 181 12.82 -13.79 -2.44
C PRO A 181 11.99 -12.64 -1.84
N ASP A 182 12.62 -11.48 -1.65
CA ASP A 182 11.98 -10.17 -1.45
C ASP A 182 12.46 -9.22 -2.56
N PRO A 183 11.76 -9.19 -3.72
CA PRO A 183 12.16 -8.35 -4.86
C PRO A 183 12.17 -6.85 -4.54
N ALA A 184 11.26 -6.40 -3.66
CA ALA A 184 11.14 -4.99 -3.28
C ALA A 184 12.37 -4.54 -2.48
N ALA A 185 12.86 -5.40 -1.58
CA ALA A 185 14.08 -5.14 -0.84
C ALA A 185 15.34 -5.66 -1.55
N ASN A 186 15.20 -6.14 -2.79
CA ASN A 186 16.29 -6.63 -3.62
C ASN A 186 17.17 -7.70 -2.91
N SER A 187 16.53 -8.57 -2.14
CA SER A 187 17.21 -9.51 -1.23
C SER A 187 16.53 -10.87 -1.25
N VAL A 188 17.20 -11.89 -0.71
CA VAL A 188 16.55 -13.15 -0.35
C VAL A 188 16.78 -13.44 1.13
N THR A 189 15.84 -14.16 1.73
CA THR A 189 16.03 -14.74 3.06
C THR A 189 16.28 -16.23 2.91
N ILE A 190 17.32 -16.72 3.56
CA ILE A 190 17.72 -18.12 3.56
C ILE A 190 17.40 -18.69 4.92
N PHE A 191 16.64 -19.79 4.93
CA PHE A 191 16.34 -20.57 6.10
C PHE A 191 17.04 -21.92 5.99
N GLU A 192 17.99 -22.15 6.88
CA GLU A 192 18.70 -23.43 7.01
C GLU A 192 18.41 -23.98 8.42
N PRO A 193 17.87 -25.20 8.52
CA PRO A 193 17.69 -25.82 9.80
C PRO A 193 19.02 -26.36 10.32
N ARG A 194 19.34 -26.08 11.58
CA ARG A 194 20.42 -26.80 12.28
C ARG A 194 19.94 -28.22 12.57
N LEU A 195 20.67 -29.21 12.07
CA LEU A 195 20.35 -30.63 12.17
C LEU A 195 21.15 -31.28 13.31
N ASP A 196 20.79 -31.03 14.57
CA ASP A 196 21.47 -31.69 15.69
C ASP A 196 20.76 -33.00 16.09
N ALA A 197 21.47 -34.12 15.91
CA ALA A 197 20.96 -35.47 16.14
C ALA A 197 20.67 -35.80 17.62
N LYS A 198 21.25 -35.06 18.58
CA LYS A 198 21.30 -35.46 20.00
C LYS A 198 20.18 -34.94 20.91
N GLU A 199 19.32 -34.02 20.47
CA GLU A 199 18.27 -33.45 21.34
C GLU A 199 16.87 -33.69 20.77
N LEU A 200 16.28 -34.85 21.04
CA LEU A 200 14.86 -35.13 20.78
C LEU A 200 14.22 -35.73 22.02
N HIS A 201 14.04 -34.92 23.08
CA HIS A 201 13.35 -35.37 24.29
C HIS A 201 12.13 -34.54 24.70
N ASP A 202 11.74 -33.52 23.92
CA ASP A 202 10.49 -32.82 24.22
C ASP A 202 9.28 -33.57 23.63
N PRO A 203 8.22 -33.80 24.41
CA PRO A 203 7.01 -34.47 23.95
C PRO A 203 6.35 -33.74 22.76
N PRO A 204 5.50 -34.43 21.98
CA PRO A 204 4.75 -33.79 20.91
C PRO A 204 4.01 -32.55 21.43
N SER A 205 4.02 -31.48 20.63
CA SER A 205 3.23 -30.27 20.92
C SER A 205 1.78 -30.68 21.20
N PRO A 206 1.09 -30.10 22.21
CA PRO A 206 -0.28 -30.46 22.54
C PRO A 206 -1.28 -30.18 21.40
N ALA A 207 -0.89 -29.41 20.38
CA ALA A 207 -1.68 -29.23 19.17
C ALA A 207 -1.63 -30.48 18.29
N ALA A 208 -2.78 -31.08 18.02
CA ALA A 208 -2.91 -32.23 17.13
C ALA A 208 -2.23 -31.95 15.76
N PRO A 209 -1.50 -32.94 15.19
CA PRO A 209 -0.88 -32.81 13.88
C PRO A 209 -1.90 -32.30 12.84
N GLY A 210 -1.61 -31.17 12.20
CA GLY A 210 -2.49 -30.60 11.17
C GLY A 210 -3.45 -29.50 11.63
N THR A 211 -3.56 -29.17 12.92
CA THR A 211 -4.39 -28.03 13.41
C THR A 211 -3.58 -26.74 13.55
N LEU A 212 -4.08 -25.63 12.98
CA LEU A 212 -3.53 -24.28 13.11
C LEU A 212 -3.88 -23.69 14.47
N THR A 213 -2.87 -23.35 15.26
CA THR A 213 -3.07 -22.71 16.56
C THR A 213 -3.43 -21.24 16.45
N ALA A 214 -3.92 -20.63 17.54
CA ALA A 214 -4.09 -19.18 17.62
C ALA A 214 -2.81 -18.38 17.28
N ARG A 215 -1.62 -18.90 17.67
CA ARG A 215 -0.32 -18.31 17.33
C ARG A 215 -0.10 -18.28 15.81
N GLU A 216 -0.33 -19.39 15.13
CA GLU A 216 -0.19 -19.48 13.66
C GLU A 216 -1.20 -18.57 12.94
N GLN A 217 -2.44 -18.49 13.44
CA GLN A 217 -3.46 -17.59 12.89
C GLN A 217 -3.08 -16.11 13.02
N ALA A 218 -2.48 -15.70 14.14
CA ALA A 218 -1.98 -14.34 14.33
C ALA A 218 -0.85 -14.00 13.33
N ILE A 219 0.05 -14.95 13.06
CA ILE A 219 1.11 -14.80 12.06
C ILE A 219 0.52 -14.61 10.66
N PHE A 220 -0.50 -15.39 10.29
CA PHE A 220 -1.18 -15.26 8.99
C PHE A 220 -1.92 -13.94 8.86
N ALA A 221 -2.63 -13.51 9.91
CA ALA A 221 -3.29 -12.21 9.93
C ALA A 221 -2.28 -11.06 9.77
N GLY A 222 -1.12 -11.15 10.42
CA GLY A 222 -0.02 -10.20 10.27
C GLY A 222 0.54 -10.17 8.83
N SER A 223 0.73 -11.35 8.22
CA SER A 223 1.22 -11.49 6.85
C SER A 223 0.27 -10.87 5.82
N ALA A 224 -1.04 -11.16 5.95
CA ALA A 224 -2.06 -10.60 5.08
C ALA A 224 -2.09 -9.05 5.14
N ARG A 225 -1.97 -8.48 6.34
CA ARG A 225 -1.91 -7.02 6.54
C ARG A 225 -0.66 -6.41 5.89
N ALA A 226 0.51 -7.00 6.10
CA ALA A 226 1.74 -6.52 5.49
C ALA A 226 1.69 -6.59 3.95
N LYS A 227 1.08 -7.64 3.39
CA LYS A 227 0.86 -7.78 1.94
C LYS A 227 -0.04 -6.68 1.42
N ALA A 228 -1.21 -6.52 2.03
CA ALA A 228 -2.20 -5.53 1.64
C ALA A 228 -1.59 -4.12 1.68
N ARG A 229 -0.84 -3.81 2.74
CA ARG A 229 -0.12 -2.54 2.88
C ARG A 229 0.85 -2.28 1.72
N ARG A 230 1.71 -3.24 1.36
CA ARG A 230 2.64 -3.07 0.23
C ARG A 230 1.89 -2.96 -1.10
N GLN A 231 0.95 -3.87 -1.33
CA GLN A 231 0.19 -3.95 -2.57
C GLN A 231 -0.62 -2.67 -2.82
N ILE A 232 -1.30 -2.14 -1.81
CA ILE A 232 -2.07 -0.91 -1.92
C ILE A 232 -1.14 0.28 -2.16
N ALA A 233 0.01 0.37 -1.48
CA ALA A 233 0.98 1.44 -1.72
C ALA A 233 1.53 1.44 -3.17
N ASP A 234 1.70 0.26 -3.77
CA ASP A 234 2.07 0.12 -5.18
C ASP A 234 0.90 0.43 -6.13
N TRP A 235 -0.34 0.16 -5.71
CA TRP A 235 -1.54 0.50 -6.47
C TRP A 235 -1.77 1.99 -6.60
N LEU A 236 -1.36 2.78 -5.61
CA LEU A 236 -1.48 4.24 -5.67
C LEU A 236 -0.88 4.79 -6.97
N LEU A 237 0.31 4.34 -7.37
CA LEU A 237 0.94 4.77 -8.62
C LEU A 237 0.11 4.43 -9.85
N ARG A 238 -0.60 3.30 -9.84
CA ARG A 238 -1.47 2.88 -10.94
C ARG A 238 -2.82 3.60 -10.94
N LEU A 239 -3.27 4.04 -9.77
CA LEU A 239 -4.55 4.72 -9.60
C LEU A 239 -4.52 6.14 -10.15
N ASP A 240 -3.44 6.89 -9.86
CA ASP A 240 -3.25 8.29 -10.28
C ASP A 240 -1.74 8.64 -10.22
N GLU A 241 -0.99 8.19 -11.23
CA GLU A 241 0.47 8.40 -11.32
C GLU A 241 0.88 9.88 -11.18
N PRO A 242 0.23 10.85 -11.85
CA PRO A 242 0.60 12.27 -11.70
C PRO A 242 0.56 12.76 -10.25
N ARG A 243 -0.37 12.24 -9.44
CA ARG A 243 -0.56 12.62 -8.04
C ARG A 243 0.34 11.84 -7.09
N PHE A 244 0.40 10.52 -7.23
CA PHE A 244 1.10 9.65 -6.28
C PHE A 244 2.56 9.38 -6.66
N GLY A 245 2.95 9.57 -7.92
CA GLY A 245 4.32 9.39 -8.40
C GLY A 245 5.32 10.36 -7.77
N ARG A 246 4.85 11.53 -7.33
CA ARG A 246 5.66 12.54 -6.63
C ARG A 246 5.93 12.17 -5.17
N MET A 247 5.14 11.26 -4.61
CA MET A 247 5.29 10.86 -3.20
C MET A 247 6.42 9.84 -3.06
N GLY A 248 7.34 10.14 -2.13
CA GLY A 248 8.35 9.18 -1.69
C GLY A 248 7.72 7.87 -1.16
N PRO A 249 8.46 6.76 -1.15
CA PRO A 249 7.93 5.46 -0.69
C PRO A 249 7.34 5.51 0.72
N GLU A 250 7.97 6.23 1.65
CA GLU A 250 7.49 6.39 3.02
C GLU A 250 6.15 7.13 3.11
N ALA A 251 5.99 8.20 2.32
CA ALA A 251 4.74 8.96 2.28
C ALA A 251 3.58 8.11 1.70
N ARG A 252 3.84 7.32 0.65
CA ARG A 252 2.85 6.38 0.09
C ARG A 252 2.44 5.31 1.09
N LEU A 253 3.40 4.84 1.88
CA LEU A 253 3.14 3.89 2.96
C LEU A 253 2.31 4.52 4.09
N ALA A 254 2.63 5.75 4.51
CA ALA A 254 1.86 6.48 5.52
C ALA A 254 0.41 6.74 5.07
N LEU A 255 0.20 7.14 3.81
CA LEU A 255 -1.13 7.26 3.22
C LEU A 255 -1.87 5.92 3.21
N THR A 256 -1.18 4.83 2.89
CA THR A 256 -1.77 3.49 2.89
C THR A 256 -2.18 3.07 4.30
N ASP A 257 -1.34 3.35 5.31
CA ASP A 257 -1.66 3.06 6.71
C ASP A 257 -2.89 3.85 7.18
N HIS A 258 -2.99 5.13 6.79
CA HIS A 258 -4.17 5.95 7.03
C HIS A 258 -5.42 5.37 6.37
N ALA A 259 -5.34 5.03 5.08
CA ALA A 259 -6.46 4.44 4.34
C ALA A 259 -6.92 3.08 4.93
N LEU A 260 -5.98 2.23 5.36
CA LEU A 260 -6.29 0.97 6.03
C LEU A 260 -6.92 1.21 7.41
N SER A 261 -6.54 2.27 8.11
CA SER A 261 -7.18 2.67 9.36
C SER A 261 -8.65 3.08 9.13
N GLU A 262 -8.89 3.94 8.15
CA GLU A 262 -10.25 4.36 7.77
C GLU A 262 -11.10 3.19 7.26
N ALA A 263 -10.53 2.30 6.45
CA ALA A 263 -11.18 1.08 5.98
C ALA A 263 -11.68 0.21 7.15
N ARG A 264 -10.90 0.09 8.23
CA ARG A 264 -11.32 -0.63 9.44
C ARG A 264 -12.49 0.06 10.14
N ARG A 265 -12.51 1.39 10.20
CA ARG A 265 -13.64 2.17 10.76
C ARG A 265 -14.95 1.85 10.05
N PHE A 266 -14.90 1.62 8.74
CA PHE A 266 -16.05 1.25 7.92
C PHE A 266 -16.26 -0.28 7.77
N ASN A 267 -15.50 -1.11 8.50
CA ASN A 267 -15.55 -2.57 8.39
C ASN A 267 -15.41 -3.06 6.94
N MET A 268 -14.50 -2.47 6.18
CA MET A 268 -14.14 -2.92 4.84
C MET A 268 -13.18 -4.11 4.94
N ARG A 269 -13.39 -5.09 4.05
CA ARG A 269 -12.65 -6.37 4.07
C ARG A 269 -11.95 -6.66 2.75
N PHE A 270 -12.33 -5.96 1.69
CA PHE A 270 -11.82 -6.20 0.34
C PHE A 270 -10.94 -5.03 -0.12
N ALA A 271 -9.87 -5.34 -0.85
CA ALA A 271 -8.89 -4.34 -1.28
C ALA A 271 -9.50 -3.35 -2.28
N GLU A 272 -10.49 -3.78 -3.07
CA GLU A 272 -11.26 -2.96 -3.99
C GLU A 272 -12.06 -1.87 -3.26
N GLU A 273 -12.56 -2.14 -2.04
CA GLU A 273 -13.24 -1.13 -1.22
C GLU A 273 -12.26 -0.05 -0.76
N VAL A 274 -11.03 -0.45 -0.39
CA VAL A 274 -9.96 0.48 -0.02
C VAL A 274 -9.54 1.35 -1.20
N CYS A 275 -9.56 0.82 -2.42
CA CYS A 275 -9.28 1.60 -3.64
C CYS A 275 -10.29 2.75 -3.81
N TRP A 276 -11.58 2.51 -3.55
CA TRP A 276 -12.60 3.57 -3.61
C TRP A 276 -12.43 4.63 -2.52
N LEU A 277 -12.01 4.22 -1.30
CA LEU A 277 -11.63 5.18 -0.26
C LEU A 277 -10.47 6.05 -0.71
N LEU A 278 -9.38 5.44 -1.20
CA LEU A 278 -8.21 6.16 -1.69
C LEU A 278 -8.55 7.09 -2.85
N TYR A 279 -9.44 6.65 -3.75
CA TYR A 279 -9.94 7.49 -4.83
C TYR A 279 -10.66 8.72 -4.26
N ALA A 280 -11.60 8.56 -3.32
CA ALA A 280 -12.25 9.71 -2.67
C ALA A 280 -11.24 10.64 -1.96
N MET A 281 -10.33 10.07 -1.18
CA MET A 281 -9.28 10.80 -0.46
C MET A 281 -8.41 11.64 -1.40
N SER A 282 -8.13 11.12 -2.59
CA SER A 282 -7.33 11.82 -3.59
C SER A 282 -8.01 13.09 -4.14
N TYR A 283 -9.35 13.14 -4.14
CA TYR A 283 -10.11 14.31 -4.61
C TYR A 283 -10.44 15.28 -3.48
N PHE A 284 -10.74 14.78 -2.29
CA PHE A 284 -11.36 15.57 -1.22
C PHE A 284 -10.50 15.73 0.05
N GLY A 285 -9.25 15.24 0.03
CA GLY A 285 -8.36 15.16 1.18
C GLY A 285 -8.48 13.82 1.92
N SER A 286 -7.42 13.38 2.60
CA SER A 286 -7.36 12.07 3.26
C SER A 286 -8.36 11.91 4.41
N TRP A 287 -8.85 13.03 4.95
CA TRP A 287 -9.79 13.08 6.06
C TRP A 287 -11.22 13.43 5.64
N CYS A 288 -11.55 13.38 4.34
CA CYS A 288 -12.89 13.73 3.85
C CYS A 288 -14.00 12.96 4.56
N PHE A 289 -13.76 11.72 4.99
CA PHE A 289 -14.73 10.90 5.72
C PHE A 289 -15.01 11.35 7.17
N HIS A 290 -14.37 12.40 7.65
CA HIS A 290 -14.61 12.97 8.97
C HIS A 290 -15.39 14.29 8.89
N SER A 291 -15.60 14.83 7.69
CA SER A 291 -16.32 16.08 7.50
C SER A 291 -17.82 15.85 7.34
N ALA A 292 -18.61 16.61 8.11
CA ALA A 292 -20.07 16.64 7.98
C ALA A 292 -20.52 17.09 6.57
N ARG A 293 -19.67 17.83 5.85
CA ARG A 293 -19.91 18.24 4.45
C ARG A 293 -20.08 17.03 3.53
N TYR A 294 -19.27 16.00 3.72
CA TYR A 294 -19.25 14.82 2.84
C TYR A 294 -20.13 13.68 3.37
N GLY A 295 -21.28 14.03 3.96
CA GLY A 295 -22.21 13.06 4.56
C GLY A 295 -22.62 11.92 3.62
N ASP A 296 -22.78 12.20 2.32
CA ASP A 296 -23.05 11.18 1.31
C ASP A 296 -21.90 10.16 1.16
N LEU A 297 -20.64 10.62 1.21
CA LEU A 297 -19.47 9.74 1.14
C LEU A 297 -19.42 8.85 2.38
N ILE A 298 -19.70 9.41 3.56
CA ILE A 298 -19.73 8.67 4.83
C ILE A 298 -20.86 7.63 4.79
N ALA A 299 -22.06 8.01 4.34
CA ALA A 299 -23.18 7.09 4.20
C ALA A 299 -22.88 5.97 3.20
N ALA A 300 -22.24 6.30 2.07
CA ALA A 300 -21.82 5.32 1.08
C ALA A 300 -20.74 4.35 1.61
N ALA A 301 -19.77 4.86 2.37
CA ALA A 301 -18.71 4.07 3.00
C ALA A 301 -19.25 3.16 4.10
N SER A 302 -20.26 3.61 4.86
CA SER A 302 -20.91 2.82 5.91
C SER A 302 -21.92 1.80 5.40
N ALA A 303 -22.28 1.84 4.12
CA ALA A 303 -23.37 1.02 3.59
C ALA A 303 -23.01 -0.47 3.53
N ASP A 304 -23.97 -1.33 3.86
CA ASP A 304 -23.86 -2.78 3.62
C ASP A 304 -24.16 -3.10 2.15
N GLY A 305 -23.30 -3.92 1.54
CA GLY A 305 -23.43 -4.38 0.15
C GLY A 305 -23.28 -3.28 -0.90
N GLN A 306 -22.66 -3.63 -2.04
CA GLN A 306 -22.45 -2.73 -3.18
C GLN A 306 -21.71 -1.41 -2.83
N ARG A 307 -20.86 -1.45 -1.80
CA ARG A 307 -20.19 -0.27 -1.24
C ARG A 307 -19.39 0.50 -2.29
N GLY A 308 -18.66 -0.19 -3.17
CA GLY A 308 -17.92 0.43 -4.28
C GLY A 308 -18.80 1.18 -5.28
N LEU A 309 -19.98 0.65 -5.64
CA LEU A 309 -20.92 1.32 -6.53
C LEU A 309 -21.51 2.59 -5.88
N LYS A 310 -21.86 2.49 -4.60
CA LYS A 310 -22.38 3.63 -3.81
C LYS A 310 -21.32 4.72 -3.67
N LEU A 311 -20.09 4.36 -3.32
CA LEU A 311 -18.94 5.28 -3.24
C LEU A 311 -18.69 5.95 -4.59
N SER A 312 -18.62 5.19 -5.69
CA SER A 312 -18.42 5.73 -7.04
C SER A 312 -19.47 6.78 -7.42
N LYS A 313 -20.75 6.54 -7.10
CA LYS A 313 -21.83 7.51 -7.35
C LYS A 313 -21.69 8.75 -6.47
N ALA A 314 -21.43 8.56 -5.17
CA ALA A 314 -21.28 9.64 -4.21
C ALA A 314 -20.07 10.53 -4.57
N ILE A 315 -18.94 9.94 -4.93
CA ILE A 315 -17.73 10.66 -5.38
C ILE A 315 -18.03 11.53 -6.59
N ARG A 316 -18.68 10.99 -7.63
CA ARG A 316 -19.02 11.78 -8.83
C ARG A 316 -19.96 12.94 -8.52
N ARG A 317 -20.96 12.71 -7.67
CA ARG A 317 -21.90 13.77 -7.25
C ARG A 317 -21.15 14.88 -6.51
N GLN A 318 -20.32 14.51 -5.52
CA GLN A 318 -19.55 15.46 -4.71
C GLN A 318 -18.52 16.21 -5.55
N ALA A 319 -17.83 15.53 -6.47
CA ALA A 319 -16.89 16.16 -7.39
C ALA A 319 -17.60 17.19 -8.29
N LYS A 320 -18.79 16.88 -8.81
CA LYS A 320 -19.58 17.83 -9.60
C LYS A 320 -20.03 19.05 -8.77
N LEU A 321 -20.45 18.84 -7.54
CA LEU A 321 -20.83 19.93 -6.64
C LEU A 321 -19.65 20.84 -6.30
N GLN A 322 -18.46 20.26 -6.10
CA GLN A 322 -17.29 21.00 -5.66
C GLN A 322 -16.50 21.65 -6.80
N PHE A 323 -16.42 21.00 -7.96
CA PHE A 323 -15.54 21.39 -9.07
C PHE A 323 -16.29 21.74 -10.37
N GLY A 324 -17.61 21.52 -10.43
CA GLY A 324 -18.42 21.74 -11.63
C GLY A 324 -18.25 20.64 -12.69
N ASP A 325 -18.62 20.95 -13.93
CA ASP A 325 -18.63 19.99 -15.05
C ASP A 325 -17.24 19.68 -15.64
N ALA A 326 -16.19 20.43 -15.26
CA ALA A 326 -14.83 20.29 -15.79
C ALA A 326 -14.07 19.05 -15.27
N GLY A 327 -14.53 18.43 -14.18
CA GLY A 327 -14.10 17.09 -13.75
C GLY A 327 -12.69 16.95 -13.18
N GLU A 328 -11.79 17.92 -13.36
CA GLU A 328 -10.42 17.88 -12.83
C GLU A 328 -10.26 18.70 -11.54
N TRP A 329 -9.55 18.12 -10.57
CA TRP A 329 -9.25 18.78 -9.28
C TRP A 329 -8.51 20.11 -9.43
N GLN A 330 -7.66 20.24 -10.46
CA GLN A 330 -6.93 21.47 -10.76
C GLN A 330 -7.88 22.63 -11.11
N ASP A 331 -8.99 22.35 -11.80
CA ASP A 331 -10.01 23.36 -12.10
C ASP A 331 -10.74 23.82 -10.84
N GLY A 332 -10.98 22.91 -9.91
CA GLY A 332 -11.47 23.23 -8.59
C GLY A 332 -10.60 24.26 -7.87
N ILE A 333 -9.30 23.99 -7.79
CA ILE A 333 -8.34 24.91 -7.18
C ILE A 333 -8.31 26.25 -7.93
N ARG A 334 -8.32 26.24 -9.26
CA ARG A 334 -8.37 27.47 -10.08
C ARG A 334 -9.61 28.30 -9.73
N GLN A 335 -10.78 27.68 -9.61
CA GLN A 335 -12.04 28.36 -9.26
C GLN A 335 -12.04 28.88 -7.83
N THR A 336 -11.54 28.11 -6.85
CA THR A 336 -11.44 28.60 -5.47
C THR A 336 -10.45 29.74 -5.35
N ARG A 337 -9.29 29.65 -6.02
CA ARG A 337 -8.32 30.75 -6.10
C ARG A 337 -8.95 32.02 -6.68
N ALA A 338 -9.71 31.92 -7.77
CA ALA A 338 -10.38 33.07 -8.38
C ALA A 338 -11.34 33.76 -7.37
N ARG A 339 -12.15 32.97 -6.65
CA ARG A 339 -13.05 33.49 -5.61
C ARG A 339 -12.33 34.17 -4.46
N VAL A 340 -11.22 33.60 -4.00
CA VAL A 340 -10.37 34.20 -2.96
C VAL A 340 -9.80 35.54 -3.43
N LEU A 341 -9.34 35.63 -4.68
CA LEU A 341 -8.83 36.88 -5.26
C LEU A 341 -9.91 37.95 -5.38
N ASP A 342 -11.15 37.59 -5.74
CA ASP A 342 -12.24 38.56 -5.83
C ASP A 342 -12.68 39.07 -4.45
N LEU A 343 -12.71 38.20 -3.44
CA LEU A 343 -12.95 38.61 -2.04
C LEU A 343 -11.83 39.50 -1.52
N TYR A 344 -10.57 39.18 -1.84
CA TYR A 344 -9.44 40.04 -1.53
C TYR A 344 -9.60 41.43 -2.17
N LYS A 345 -9.93 41.52 -3.46
CA LYS A 345 -10.16 42.82 -4.13
C LYS A 345 -11.27 43.64 -3.46
N ALA A 346 -12.29 42.98 -2.92
CA ALA A 346 -13.42 43.63 -2.29
C ALA A 346 -13.15 44.08 -0.83
N ARG A 347 -12.34 43.34 -0.06
CA ARG A 347 -12.24 43.50 1.41
C ARG A 347 -10.82 43.50 1.99
N GLY A 348 -9.79 43.26 1.17
CA GLY A 348 -8.41 43.08 1.62
C GLY A 348 -8.19 41.80 2.45
N TRP A 349 -6.93 41.50 2.80
CA TRP A 349 -6.58 40.28 3.55
C TRP A 349 -7.07 40.29 5.01
N ASN A 350 -7.23 41.48 5.59
CA ASN A 350 -7.79 41.65 6.93
C ASN A 350 -9.30 41.37 6.98
N GLY A 351 -9.98 41.32 5.83
CA GLY A 351 -11.41 41.00 5.71
C GLY A 351 -11.71 39.53 5.39
N LEU A 352 -10.69 38.66 5.35
CA LEU A 352 -10.83 37.21 5.13
C LEU A 352 -11.01 36.46 6.46
N ASP A 353 -12.03 36.88 7.21
CA ASP A 353 -12.45 36.22 8.44
C ASP A 353 -13.22 34.92 8.15
N ARG A 354 -13.73 34.29 9.21
CA ARG A 354 -14.54 33.07 9.11
C ARG A 354 -15.76 33.24 8.19
N HIS A 355 -16.41 34.40 8.23
CA HIS A 355 -17.59 34.67 7.40
C HIS A 355 -17.20 34.77 5.91
N ALA A 356 -16.06 35.37 5.61
CA ALA A 356 -15.50 35.41 4.27
C ALA A 356 -15.09 34.02 3.76
N ALA A 357 -14.51 33.16 4.61
CA ALA A 357 -14.22 31.77 4.26
C ALA A 357 -15.51 31.01 3.88
N THR A 358 -16.59 31.17 4.65
CA THR A 358 -17.91 30.61 4.29
C THR A 358 -18.41 31.15 2.94
N ALA A 359 -18.20 32.44 2.64
CA ALA A 359 -18.57 33.04 1.34
C ALA A 359 -17.73 32.53 0.15
N VAL A 360 -16.45 32.21 0.34
CA VAL A 360 -15.62 31.52 -0.68
C VAL A 360 -16.24 30.15 -1.00
N ILE A 361 -16.62 29.42 0.04
CA ILE A 361 -17.15 28.05 -0.04
C ILE A 361 -18.55 28.05 -0.66
N LEU A 362 -19.36 29.07 -0.36
CA LEU A 362 -20.77 29.22 -0.74
C LEU A 362 -21.01 30.49 -1.57
N PRO A 363 -20.56 30.56 -2.83
CA PRO A 363 -20.59 31.79 -3.61
C PRO A 363 -22.01 32.29 -3.94
N ASP A 364 -23.02 31.40 -3.99
CA ASP A 364 -24.32 31.74 -4.58
C ASP A 364 -25.40 32.22 -3.59
N GLY A 365 -25.13 32.29 -2.28
CA GLY A 365 -26.04 32.86 -1.27
C GLY A 365 -27.44 32.21 -1.16
N ARG A 366 -27.76 31.21 -1.98
CA ARG A 366 -28.99 30.39 -1.86
C ARG A 366 -28.90 29.57 -0.58
N ALA A 367 -30.04 29.21 -0.01
CA ALA A 367 -30.10 28.28 1.11
C ALA A 367 -29.35 26.99 0.74
N ASN A 368 -28.10 26.87 1.16
CA ASN A 368 -27.34 25.65 0.96
C ASN A 368 -27.71 24.71 2.10
N PRO A 369 -28.30 23.54 1.82
CA PRO A 369 -28.55 22.54 2.85
C PRO A 369 -27.28 22.12 3.62
N GLU A 370 -26.09 22.39 3.10
CA GLU A 370 -24.79 22.12 3.73
C GLU A 370 -24.27 23.24 4.64
N ALA A 371 -24.95 24.40 4.76
CA ALA A 371 -24.42 25.54 5.53
C ALA A 371 -24.10 25.17 6.99
N ALA A 372 -24.99 24.42 7.65
CA ALA A 372 -24.76 23.90 9.00
C ALA A 372 -23.58 22.90 9.06
N SER A 373 -23.43 22.06 8.02
CA SER A 373 -22.31 21.13 7.91
C SER A 373 -20.98 21.84 7.68
N ILE A 374 -20.98 22.98 6.96
CA ILE A 374 -19.79 23.80 6.70
C ILE A 374 -19.36 24.52 7.96
N GLU A 375 -20.26 25.13 8.73
CA GLU A 375 -19.89 25.75 10.00
C GLU A 375 -19.28 24.73 10.97
N LYS A 376 -19.89 23.55 11.09
CA LYS A 376 -19.32 22.46 11.90
C LYS A 376 -17.94 22.00 11.40
N MET A 377 -17.75 21.96 10.08
CA MET A 377 -16.45 21.64 9.49
C MET A 377 -15.41 22.72 9.83
N LEU A 378 -15.77 24.01 9.77
CA LEU A 378 -14.86 25.10 10.13
C LEU A 378 -14.48 25.07 11.62
N ASP A 379 -15.41 24.71 12.51
CA ASP A 379 -15.10 24.48 13.93
C ASP A 379 -14.06 23.37 14.13
N GLN A 380 -14.28 22.22 13.48
CA GLN A 380 -13.35 21.09 13.53
C GLN A 380 -11.97 21.45 12.96
N GLN A 381 -11.94 22.30 11.93
CA GLN A 381 -10.70 22.78 11.35
C GLN A 381 -9.95 23.71 12.31
N ASP A 382 -10.64 24.64 12.97
CA ASP A 382 -10.04 25.54 13.96
C ASP A 382 -9.43 24.74 15.13
N ASP A 383 -10.15 23.76 15.66
CA ASP A 383 -9.66 22.85 16.71
C ASP A 383 -8.37 22.13 16.28
N SER A 384 -8.33 21.68 15.03
CA SER A 384 -7.17 20.95 14.49
C SER A 384 -5.98 21.87 14.25
N CYS A 385 -6.20 23.12 13.83
CA CYS A 385 -5.15 24.13 13.73
C CYS A 385 -4.54 24.42 15.11
N ILE A 386 -5.39 24.61 16.12
CA ILE A 386 -4.97 24.88 17.50
C ILE A 386 -4.16 23.71 18.06
N ALA A 387 -4.60 22.47 17.83
CA ALA A 387 -3.89 21.25 18.23
C ALA A 387 -2.52 21.15 17.54
N ALA A 388 -2.40 21.60 16.29
CA ALA A 388 -1.15 21.67 15.53
C ALA A 388 -0.32 22.93 15.80
N ASN A 389 -0.67 23.73 16.82
CA ASN A 389 0.00 24.96 17.22
C ASN A 389 -0.01 26.08 16.16
N LEU A 390 -0.97 26.08 15.24
CA LEU A 390 -1.26 27.18 14.31
C LEU A 390 -2.29 28.12 14.96
N ARG A 391 -1.82 29.12 15.70
CA ARG A 391 -2.66 29.98 16.57
C ARG A 391 -2.81 31.42 16.10
N THR A 392 -2.12 31.84 15.05
CA THR A 392 -2.20 33.21 14.54
C THR A 392 -3.46 33.35 13.67
N GLU A 393 -4.13 34.50 13.75
CA GLU A 393 -5.30 34.78 12.88
C GLU A 393 -4.99 34.60 11.38
N PRO A 394 -3.83 35.05 10.87
CA PRO A 394 -3.47 34.77 9.48
C PRO A 394 -3.40 33.28 9.12
N ALA A 395 -2.88 32.45 10.03
CA ALA A 395 -2.79 31.00 9.81
C ALA A 395 -4.18 30.35 9.84
N LEU A 396 -5.03 30.74 10.79
CA LEU A 396 -6.41 30.25 10.91
C LEU A 396 -7.25 30.66 9.69
N ALA A 397 -7.15 31.91 9.26
CA ALA A 397 -7.84 32.41 8.05
C ALA A 397 -7.43 31.63 6.80
N ALA A 398 -6.13 31.41 6.59
CA ALA A 398 -5.65 30.61 5.47
C ALA A 398 -6.16 29.16 5.54
N ALA A 399 -6.12 28.54 6.73
CA ALA A 399 -6.56 27.17 6.93
C ALA A 399 -8.07 26.97 6.69
N ARG A 400 -8.92 27.92 7.11
CA ARG A 400 -10.38 27.87 6.87
C ARG A 400 -10.71 27.87 5.38
N ILE A 401 -10.03 28.72 4.61
CA ILE A 401 -10.19 28.79 3.15
C ILE A 401 -9.74 27.48 2.50
N LEU A 402 -8.60 26.96 2.92
CA LEU A 402 -8.01 25.75 2.34
C LEU A 402 -8.75 24.46 2.70
N ALA A 403 -9.41 24.40 3.86
CA ALA A 403 -10.20 23.23 4.26
C ALA A 403 -11.32 22.89 3.26
N ASN A 404 -11.76 23.86 2.46
CA ASN A 404 -12.69 23.63 1.36
C ASN A 404 -12.12 22.72 0.28
N ASP A 405 -10.89 22.99 -0.16
CA ASP A 405 -10.27 22.35 -1.33
C ASP A 405 -9.45 21.12 -0.93
N LEU A 406 -8.88 21.16 0.27
CA LEU A 406 -7.93 20.17 0.77
C LEU A 406 -8.55 19.22 1.79
N GLY A 407 -9.80 19.45 2.19
CA GLY A 407 -10.49 18.67 3.20
C GLY A 407 -10.13 19.09 4.63
N LEU A 408 -10.81 18.47 5.59
CA LEU A 408 -10.52 18.65 7.01
C LEU A 408 -9.12 18.15 7.36
N ASN A 409 -8.57 18.71 8.43
CA ASN A 409 -7.32 18.23 9.03
C ASN A 409 -6.16 18.16 8.02
N PHE A 410 -6.20 18.96 6.94
CA PHE A 410 -5.18 18.91 5.89
C PHE A 410 -3.76 19.17 6.41
N ILE A 411 -3.65 19.81 7.58
CA ILE A 411 -2.41 20.07 8.32
C ILE A 411 -1.72 18.75 8.73
N SER A 412 -2.48 17.69 9.00
CA SER A 412 -1.97 16.35 9.30
C SER A 412 -2.24 15.36 8.17
N ASP A 413 -2.58 15.85 6.97
CA ASP A 413 -2.93 15.00 5.85
C ASP A 413 -1.66 14.40 5.21
N PRO A 414 -1.51 13.06 5.18
CA PRO A 414 -0.37 12.40 4.56
C PRO A 414 -0.26 12.62 3.04
N LEU A 415 -1.31 13.11 2.37
CA LEU A 415 -1.24 13.56 0.98
C LEU A 415 -0.48 14.87 0.81
N ARG A 416 -0.41 15.71 1.85
CA ARG A 416 0.15 17.08 1.80
C ARG A 416 0.93 17.43 3.07
N PRO A 417 1.93 16.61 3.47
CA PRO A 417 2.65 16.79 4.74
C PRO A 417 3.36 18.14 4.88
N GLU A 418 3.66 18.82 3.77
CA GLU A 418 4.38 20.09 3.71
C GLU A 418 3.51 21.32 4.05
N PHE A 419 2.18 21.24 3.93
CA PHE A 419 1.29 22.39 4.03
C PHE A 419 1.24 23.00 5.42
N ALA A 420 1.30 22.18 6.48
CA ALA A 420 1.37 22.66 7.85
C ALA A 420 2.56 23.61 8.08
N GLY A 421 3.73 23.21 7.59
CA GLY A 421 4.95 23.99 7.72
C GLY A 421 4.91 25.28 6.89
N ILE A 422 4.28 25.26 5.72
CA ILE A 422 4.08 26.47 4.89
C ILE A 422 3.22 27.49 5.64
N ILE A 423 2.08 27.07 6.19
CA ILE A 423 1.19 27.96 6.94
C ILE A 423 1.86 28.47 8.22
N ALA A 424 2.56 27.60 8.96
CA ALA A 424 3.24 27.97 10.20
C ALA A 424 4.30 29.06 10.01
N ARG A 425 4.98 29.08 8.85
CA ARG A 425 6.06 30.04 8.54
C ARG A 425 5.57 31.29 7.82
N ALA A 426 4.32 31.33 7.37
CA ALA A 426 3.78 32.47 6.65
C ALA A 426 3.60 33.66 7.61
N GLY A 427 4.13 34.82 7.23
CA GLY A 427 3.96 36.08 7.96
C GLY A 427 2.60 36.75 7.72
N SER A 428 1.83 36.28 6.74
CA SER A 428 0.48 36.76 6.42
C SER A 428 -0.39 35.68 5.76
N THR A 429 -1.71 35.89 5.75
CA THR A 429 -2.69 35.01 5.09
C THR A 429 -2.38 34.87 3.61
N GLU A 430 -2.02 35.99 2.97
CA GLU A 430 -1.62 36.04 1.56
C GLU A 430 -0.43 35.11 1.28
N GLN A 431 0.64 35.25 2.07
CA GLN A 431 1.87 34.52 1.84
C GLN A 431 1.63 33.01 1.95
N GLY A 432 0.86 32.57 2.95
CA GLY A 432 0.53 31.15 3.15
C GLY A 432 -0.31 30.59 2.01
N LEU A 433 -1.40 31.29 1.63
CA LEU A 433 -2.28 30.87 0.53
C LEU A 433 -1.55 30.85 -0.81
N ARG A 434 -0.74 31.87 -1.09
CA ARG A 434 0.05 31.93 -2.32
C ARG A 434 1.00 30.75 -2.43
N GLN A 435 1.77 30.47 -1.38
CA GLN A 435 2.72 29.36 -1.37
C GLN A 435 2.01 28.01 -1.53
N ILE A 436 0.85 27.80 -0.90
CA ILE A 436 0.07 26.56 -1.04
C ILE A 436 -0.53 26.42 -2.43
N PHE A 437 -1.15 27.46 -3.00
CA PHE A 437 -1.71 27.38 -4.35
C PHE A 437 -0.62 27.18 -5.40
N GLU A 438 0.54 27.83 -5.25
CA GLU A 438 1.71 27.60 -6.11
C GLU A 438 2.18 26.14 -6.00
N HIS A 439 2.30 25.60 -4.77
CA HIS A 439 2.70 24.22 -4.55
C HIS A 439 1.68 23.22 -5.10
N ALA A 440 0.38 23.46 -4.89
CA ALA A 440 -0.72 22.58 -5.31
C ALA A 440 -0.92 22.56 -6.83
N LEU A 441 -0.73 23.69 -7.52
CA LEU A 441 -0.92 23.82 -8.97
C LEU A 441 0.34 23.43 -9.77
N PHE A 442 1.54 23.72 -9.27
CA PHE A 442 2.78 23.61 -10.07
C PHE A 442 3.82 22.63 -9.49
N GLY A 443 3.75 22.24 -8.22
CA GLY A 443 4.79 21.45 -7.55
C GLY A 443 6.17 22.14 -7.55
N GLU A 444 7.24 21.43 -7.20
CA GLU A 444 8.64 21.94 -7.20
C GLU A 444 9.22 22.24 -8.61
N GLN A 445 8.42 22.25 -9.68
CA GLN A 445 8.89 22.58 -11.03
C GLN A 445 9.04 24.09 -11.25
N ARG A 446 9.79 24.77 -10.37
CA ARG A 446 10.14 26.19 -10.54
C ARG A 446 11.36 26.43 -11.42
N GLU A 447 12.19 25.41 -11.68
CA GLU A 447 13.42 25.65 -12.44
C GLU A 447 13.21 25.82 -13.96
N ALA A 448 12.09 25.34 -14.53
CA ALA A 448 11.83 25.45 -15.97
C ALA A 448 10.94 26.65 -16.37
N ALA A 449 10.25 27.29 -15.43
CA ALA A 449 9.23 28.31 -15.70
C ALA A 449 9.68 29.76 -15.38
N LYS A 450 10.98 30.05 -15.40
CA LYS A 450 11.54 31.39 -15.11
C LYS A 450 11.21 32.50 -16.13
N GLY A 451 10.23 32.31 -17.01
CA GLY A 451 10.01 33.19 -18.17
C GLY A 451 8.82 34.16 -18.10
N ASN A 452 7.85 33.99 -17.20
CA ASN A 452 6.60 34.78 -17.27
C ASN A 452 5.87 35.01 -15.93
N ASP A 453 6.53 34.70 -14.81
CA ASP A 453 5.88 34.50 -13.50
C ASP A 453 5.47 35.78 -12.76
N ASP A 454 5.87 36.96 -13.25
CA ASP A 454 5.46 38.22 -12.62
C ASP A 454 4.00 38.59 -12.94
N ASP A 455 3.35 38.03 -13.97
CA ASP A 455 1.98 38.38 -14.37
C ASP A 455 0.89 37.53 -13.70
N TYR A 456 1.21 36.33 -13.21
CA TYR A 456 0.21 35.37 -12.71
C TYR A 456 -0.31 35.71 -11.29
N TRP A 457 0.36 36.61 -10.56
CA TRP A 457 0.05 37.08 -9.21
C TRP A 457 0.09 38.62 -9.06
N GLN A 458 -0.06 39.40 -10.14
CA GLN A 458 -0.10 40.87 -9.98
C GLN A 458 -1.37 41.31 -9.26
N ILE A 459 -1.28 41.36 -7.94
CA ILE A 459 -1.97 42.34 -7.13
C ILE A 459 -1.42 43.70 -7.58
N PRO A 460 -2.27 44.67 -7.99
CA PRO A 460 -1.79 45.99 -8.38
C PRO A 460 -0.91 46.56 -7.25
N ARG A 461 0.36 46.85 -7.55
CA ARG A 461 1.38 47.36 -6.60
C ARG A 461 0.98 48.65 -5.86
N ASN A 462 -0.18 49.24 -6.18
CA ASN A 462 -0.64 50.50 -5.60
C ASN A 462 -1.50 50.36 -4.33
N ALA A 463 -1.74 49.16 -3.79
CA ALA A 463 -2.54 49.00 -2.57
C ALA A 463 -1.74 48.99 -1.25
N ALA A 464 -0.42 48.78 -1.28
CA ALA A 464 0.43 48.78 -0.08
C ALA A 464 0.81 50.19 0.41
N ALA A 465 0.41 51.25 -0.30
CA ALA A 465 0.75 52.64 0.03
C ALA A 465 -0.32 53.37 0.86
N ALA A 466 -1.44 52.73 1.19
CA ALA A 466 -2.58 53.41 1.84
C ALA A 466 -2.55 53.39 3.39
N GLU A 467 -1.57 52.74 4.04
CA GLU A 467 -1.53 52.62 5.52
C GLU A 467 -0.48 53.51 6.22
N MET A 468 0.15 54.49 5.55
CA MET A 468 1.14 55.40 6.20
C MET A 468 0.88 56.90 6.04
N THR A 469 -0.36 57.35 5.83
CA THR A 469 -0.70 58.78 5.97
C THR A 469 -2.07 59.01 6.61
N SER A 470 -2.09 59.07 7.94
CA SER A 470 -2.94 60.01 8.67
C SER A 470 -2.31 60.28 10.03
N SER A 471 -1.95 61.54 10.24
CA SER A 471 -1.59 62.13 11.53
C SER A 471 -2.70 61.98 12.57
#